data_AF-A0A973QX00-F1
#
_entry.id   AF-A0A973QX00-F1
#
_cell.length_a   1.000
_cell.length_b   1.000
_cell.length_c   1.000
_cell.angle_alpha   90.00
_cell.angle_beta   90.00
_cell.angle_gamma   90.00
#
_symmetry.space_group_name_H-M   'P 1'
#
loop_
_entity.id
_entity.type
_entity.pdbx_description
1 polymer ?
#
loop_
_entity_poly.entity_id
_entity_poly.type
_entity_poly.pdbx_seq_one_letter_code
_entity_poly.pdbx_strand_id
1 'polypeptide(L)' 'MSTSTPRPRAPWSVAPRPVGDPVSAGLLRDYLVDVADRWYELHEGRSTTPEEIDKHLAEMPSDDLAPPHGVFL' A
#
# COMPACT_ATOMS: atom_id res chain seq x y z
N MET A 1 25.67 -20.59 -32.64
CA MET A 1 25.34 -20.46 -31.20
C MET A 1 25.50 -19.00 -30.82
N SER A 2 24.40 -18.26 -30.68
CA SER A 2 24.47 -16.84 -30.28
C SER A 2 24.49 -16.75 -28.76
N THR A 3 25.59 -16.27 -28.20
CA THR A 3 25.73 -15.98 -26.78
C THR A 3 25.12 -14.63 -26.47
N SER A 4 24.10 -14.60 -25.59
CA SER A 4 23.53 -13.36 -25.07
C SER A 4 24.45 -12.81 -23.97
N THR A 5 24.89 -11.57 -24.11
CA THR A 5 25.69 -10.86 -23.08
C THR A 5 24.78 -10.46 -21.91
N PRO A 6 25.11 -10.82 -20.65
CA PRO A 6 24.31 -10.41 -19.50
C PRO A 6 24.38 -8.90 -19.29
N ARG A 7 23.22 -8.26 -19.14
CA ARG A 7 23.13 -6.83 -18.83
C ARG A 7 23.46 -6.61 -17.34
N PRO A 8 24.33 -5.64 -17.00
CA PRO A 8 24.59 -5.33 -15.58
C PRO A 8 23.29 -4.88 -14.90
N ARG A 9 23.01 -5.44 -13.72
CA ARG A 9 21.88 -5.02 -12.88
C ARG A 9 22.24 -3.69 -12.23
N ALA A 10 21.39 -2.67 -12.42
CA ALA A 10 21.51 -1.43 -11.68
C ALA A 10 21.36 -1.70 -10.17
N PRO A 11 22.06 -0.96 -9.30
CA PRO A 11 21.84 -1.06 -7.86
C PRO A 11 20.41 -0.61 -7.51
N TRP A 12 19.76 -1.33 -6.60
CA TRP A 12 18.45 -0.94 -6.09
C TRP A 12 18.59 0.30 -5.21
N SER A 13 17.70 1.27 -5.40
CA SER A 13 17.58 2.45 -4.54
C SER A 13 16.23 2.48 -3.83
N VAL A 14 16.24 3.00 -2.61
CA VAL A 14 15.04 3.27 -1.82
C VAL A 14 15.05 4.76 -1.50
N ALA A 15 13.94 5.44 -1.77
CA ALA A 15 13.78 6.86 -1.50
C ALA A 15 12.38 7.13 -0.92
N PRO A 16 12.24 8.12 -0.01
CA PRO A 16 10.93 8.55 0.45
C PRO A 16 10.05 9.04 -0.70
N ARG A 17 8.74 8.86 -0.57
CA ARG A 17 7.75 9.45 -1.48
C ARG A 17 6.72 10.27 -0.70
N PRO A 18 6.08 11.26 -1.34
CA PRO A 18 5.00 12.01 -0.71
C PRO A 18 3.85 11.09 -0.25
N VAL A 19 3.23 11.44 0.88
CA VAL A 19 2.08 10.70 1.42
C VAL A 19 0.88 10.73 0.45
N GLY A 20 0.66 11.85 -0.25
CA GLY A 20 -0.39 12.00 -1.26
C GLY A 20 -0.06 11.44 -2.64
N ASP A 21 1.02 10.66 -2.78
CA ASP A 21 1.36 10.00 -4.05
C ASP A 21 0.29 8.93 -4.39
N PRO A 22 -0.21 8.85 -5.64
CA PRO A 22 -1.28 7.91 -6.01
C PRO A 22 -0.94 6.44 -5.74
N VAL A 23 0.34 6.06 -5.78
CA VAL A 23 0.76 4.69 -5.43
C VAL A 23 0.64 4.46 -3.92
N SER A 24 0.85 5.49 -3.08
CA SER A 24 0.64 5.38 -1.63
C SER A 24 -0.85 5.14 -1.33
N ALA A 25 -1.75 5.84 -2.03
CA ALA A 25 -3.20 5.63 -1.92
C ALA A 25 -3.62 4.23 -2.38
N GLY A 26 -3.04 3.72 -3.48
CA GLY A 26 -3.26 2.36 -3.94
C GLY A 26 -2.83 1.32 -2.90
N LEU A 27 -1.64 1.48 -2.32
CA LEU A 27 -1.14 0.59 -1.27
C LEU A 27 -2.00 0.60 -0.01
N LEU A 28 -2.49 1.78 0.41
CA LEU A 28 -3.41 1.87 1.54
C LEU A 28 -4.71 1.11 1.28
N ARG A 29 -5.26 1.23 0.07
CA ARG A 29 -6.46 0.48 -0.33
C ARG A 29 -6.22 -1.02 -0.33
N ASP A 30 -5.13 -1.49 -0.93
CA ASP A 30 -4.79 -2.92 -0.98
C ASP A 30 -4.62 -3.51 0.43
N TYR A 31 -3.94 -2.77 1.32
CA TYR A 31 -3.82 -3.13 2.73
C TYR A 31 -5.19 -3.23 3.42
N LEU A 32 -6.07 -2.26 3.18
CA LEU A 32 -7.38 -2.22 3.82
C LEU A 32 -8.28 -3.36 3.33
N VAL A 33 -8.25 -3.68 2.03
CA VAL A 33 -8.95 -4.85 1.47
C VAL A 33 -8.49 -6.13 2.16
N ASP A 34 -7.18 -6.34 2.25
CA ASP A 34 -6.60 -7.54 2.86
C ASP A 34 -6.99 -7.69 4.35
N VAL A 35 -6.90 -6.63 5.14
CA VAL A 35 -7.30 -6.69 6.57
C VAL A 35 -8.81 -6.86 6.73
N ALA A 36 -9.61 -6.15 5.93
CA ALA A 36 -11.06 -6.22 6.02
C ALA A 36 -11.58 -7.58 5.54
N ASP A 37 -11.09 -8.11 4.43
CA ASP A 37 -11.50 -9.42 3.90
C ASP A 37 -11.27 -10.52 4.93
N ARG A 38 -10.11 -10.56 5.61
CA ARG A 38 -9.87 -11.55 6.66
C ARG A 38 -10.89 -11.46 7.81
N TRP A 39 -11.31 -10.25 8.16
CA TRP A 39 -12.32 -10.03 9.19
C TRP A 39 -13.71 -10.47 8.71
N TYR A 40 -14.13 -10.02 7.52
CA TYR A 40 -15.44 -10.36 6.95
C TYR A 40 -15.55 -11.86 6.63
N GLU A 41 -14.47 -12.50 6.20
CA GLU A 41 -14.43 -13.96 5.99
C GLU A 41 -14.64 -14.69 7.32
N LEU A 42 -13.95 -14.27 8.38
CA LEU A 42 -14.05 -14.88 9.70
C LEU A 42 -15.43 -14.69 10.35
N HIS A 43 -16.07 -13.54 10.16
CA HIS A 43 -17.27 -13.16 10.90
C HIS A 43 -18.57 -13.18 10.08
N GLU A 44 -18.49 -13.02 8.76
CA GLU A 44 -19.64 -12.94 7.84
C GLU A 44 -19.59 -13.98 6.72
N GLY A 45 -18.49 -14.71 6.55
CA GLY A 45 -18.34 -15.75 5.54
C GLY A 45 -18.32 -15.22 4.09
N ARG A 46 -17.92 -13.96 3.90
CA ARG A 46 -17.81 -13.30 2.60
C ARG A 46 -16.63 -12.34 2.57
N SER A 47 -16.16 -11.96 1.38
CA SER A 47 -15.23 -10.84 1.21
C SER A 47 -15.98 -9.50 1.19
N THR A 48 -15.22 -8.40 1.27
CA THR A 48 -15.73 -7.03 1.21
C THR A 48 -16.14 -6.62 -0.21
N THR A 49 -17.04 -5.62 -0.31
CA THR A 49 -17.33 -4.95 -1.58
C THR A 49 -16.46 -3.69 -1.75
N PRO A 50 -16.26 -3.21 -2.99
CA PRO A 50 -15.55 -1.94 -3.24
C PRO A 50 -16.14 -0.75 -2.47
N GLU A 51 -17.46 -0.69 -2.34
CA GLU A 51 -18.17 0.39 -1.65
C GLU A 51 -17.96 0.36 -0.14
N GLU A 52 -17.84 -0.83 0.46
CA GLU A 52 -17.50 -0.99 1.87
C GLU A 52 -16.09 -0.44 2.15
N ILE A 53 -15.14 -0.72 1.25
CA ILE A 53 -13.77 -0.21 1.31
C ILE A 53 -13.74 1.31 1.10
N ASP A 54 -14.48 1.83 0.13
CA ASP A 54 -14.59 3.28 -0.11
C ASP A 54 -15.13 4.01 1.12
N LYS A 55 -16.14 3.43 1.78
CA LYS A 55 -16.69 3.97 3.03
C LYS A 55 -15.64 3.98 4.14
N HIS A 56 -14.89 2.90 4.34
CA HIS A 56 -13.85 2.84 5.37
C HIS A 56 -12.73 3.87 5.12
N LEU A 57 -12.31 4.05 3.87
CA LEU A 57 -11.35 5.10 3.50
C LEU A 57 -11.90 6.51 3.70
N ALA A 58 -13.20 6.73 3.48
CA ALA A 58 -13.82 8.02 3.77
C ALA A 58 -13.94 8.31 5.27
N GLU A 59 -14.15 7.28 6.10
CA GLU A 59 -14.22 7.39 7.56
C GLU A 59 -12.83 7.64 8.18
N MET A 60 -11.78 7.02 7.63
CA MET A 60 -10.39 7.16 8.10
C MET A 60 -9.43 7.37 6.92
N PRO A 61 -9.35 8.61 6.38
CA PRO A 61 -8.62 8.90 5.14
C PRO A 61 -7.09 8.88 5.27
N SER A 62 -6.55 8.89 6.50
CA SER A 62 -5.11 8.93 6.77
C SER A 62 -4.40 10.16 6.17
N ASP A 63 -5.11 11.28 6.05
CA ASP A 63 -4.61 12.56 5.52
C ASP A 63 -3.87 13.41 6.57
N ASP A 64 -3.82 12.94 7.82
CA ASP A 64 -3.15 13.55 8.96
C ASP A 64 -1.68 13.12 9.12
N LEU A 65 -1.15 12.30 8.20
CA LEU A 65 0.23 11.83 8.22
C LEU A 65 1.23 12.97 8.00
N ALA A 66 1.94 13.34 9.07
CA ALA A 66 3.04 14.29 9.05
C ALA A 66 4.40 13.57 9.23
N PRO A 67 5.51 14.13 8.68
CA PRO A 67 6.84 13.61 8.94
C PRO A 67 7.15 13.55 10.45
N PRO A 68 7.82 12.50 10.94
CA PRO A 68 8.22 12.42 12.34
C PRO A 68 9.23 13.52 12.68
N HIS A 69 9.11 14.12 13.86
CA HIS A 69 10.06 15.13 14.36
C HIS A 69 11.33 14.53 14.99
N GLY A 70 11.36 13.20 15.17
CA GLY A 70 12.49 12.50 15.78
C GLY A 70 13.67 12.33 14.83
N VAL A 71 14.84 12.08 15.40
CA VAL A 71 16.05 11.67 14.65
C VAL A 71 16.22 10.15 14.74
N PHE A 72 16.60 9.53 13.62
CA PHE A 72 17.01 8.12 13.59
C PHE A 72 18.48 8.05 14.03
N LEU A 73 18.73 7.64 15.28
CA LEU A 73 20.07 7.53 15.88
C LEU A 73 20.68 6.14 15.65
#